data_AF-A0A1F7ADV3-F1
#
_entry.id   AF-A0A1F7ADV3-F1
#
_cell.length_a   1.000
_cell.length_b   1.000
_cell.length_c   1.000
_cell.angle_alpha   90.00
_cell.angle_beta   90.00
_cell.angle_gamma   90.00
#
_symmetry.space_group_name_H-M   'P 1'
#
loop_
_entity.id
_entity.type
_entity.pdbx_description
1 polymer ?
#
loop_
_entity_poly.entity_id
_entity_poly.type
_entity_poly.pdbx_seq_one_letter_code
_entity_poly.pdbx_strand_id
1 'polypeptide(L)'
;MITRAINKQGRLIRAPDNKVLDLSTLNQAQEECLRKSGYEPTPEELAECLDWETQTVERLLVGMREPFSLDQTLSSASNSDSRSDFTLLDVLPNENSVDPELAVIFNFQREKLANWLQKAGLDEREITLLFLIYGVGQKQKKTQREVAQVLGVSHTRVWQYKKRALEKARAYAITSPSKEV
;
A
#
# COMPACT_ATOMS: atom_id res chain seq x y z
N MET A 1 -13.00 38.09 -3.82
CA MET A 1 -11.90 37.31 -3.19
C MET A 1 -12.39 36.28 -2.16
N ILE A 2 -13.54 36.50 -1.50
CA ILE A 2 -14.04 35.63 -0.43
C ILE A 2 -14.50 34.24 -0.94
N THR A 3 -15.33 34.15 -1.98
CA THR A 3 -15.87 32.88 -2.51
C THR A 3 -14.77 31.91 -2.98
N ARG A 4 -13.71 32.45 -3.62
CA ARG A 4 -12.55 31.65 -4.04
C ARG A 4 -11.73 31.14 -2.85
N ALA A 5 -11.63 31.90 -1.76
CA ALA A 5 -10.93 31.50 -0.55
C ALA A 5 -11.69 30.41 0.20
N ILE A 6 -13.02 30.55 0.34
CA ILE A 6 -13.91 29.54 0.94
C ILE A 6 -13.78 28.20 0.20
N ASN A 7 -13.85 28.20 -1.14
CA ASN A 7 -13.70 26.96 -1.92
C ASN A 7 -12.30 26.34 -1.84
N LYS A 8 -11.25 27.14 -1.61
CA LYS A 8 -9.87 26.63 -1.48
C LYS A 8 -9.56 26.07 -0.09
N GLN A 9 -10.28 26.47 0.95
CA GLN A 9 -9.97 26.15 2.35
C GLN A 9 -11.09 25.39 3.08
N GLY A 10 -12.30 25.34 2.53
CA GLY A 10 -13.45 24.74 3.19
C GLY A 10 -13.52 23.20 3.12
N ARG A 11 -12.75 22.56 2.23
CA ARG A 11 -12.72 21.10 2.08
C ARG A 11 -11.48 20.52 2.74
N LEU A 12 -11.65 19.42 3.49
CA LEU A 12 -10.52 18.68 4.09
C LEU A 12 -9.56 18.15 3.03
N ILE A 13 -10.09 17.69 1.89
CA ILE A 13 -9.30 17.25 0.73
C ILE A 13 -9.37 18.34 -0.34
N ARG A 14 -8.21 18.92 -0.65
CA ARG A 14 -8.10 20.01 -1.64
C ARG A 14 -8.16 19.47 -3.07
N ALA A 15 -9.13 19.95 -3.85
CA ALA A 15 -9.21 19.71 -5.29
C ALA A 15 -8.54 20.85 -6.11
N PRO A 16 -8.00 20.57 -7.31
CA PRO A 16 -7.56 21.60 -8.25
C PRO A 16 -8.70 22.52 -8.70
N ASP A 17 -8.39 23.78 -9.04
CA ASP A 17 -9.40 24.81 -9.40
C ASP A 17 -10.35 24.33 -10.53
N ASN A 18 -9.85 23.66 -11.58
CA ASN A 18 -10.69 23.14 -12.68
C ASN A 18 -11.64 22.01 -12.22
N LYS A 19 -11.21 21.17 -11.28
CA LYS A 19 -12.04 20.09 -10.74
C LYS A 19 -13.11 20.59 -9.77
N VAL A 20 -12.88 21.72 -9.11
CA VAL A 20 -13.92 22.37 -8.29
C VAL A 20 -15.06 22.87 -9.18
N LEU A 21 -14.75 23.43 -10.35
CA LEU A 21 -15.78 23.84 -11.32
C LEU A 21 -16.56 22.63 -11.83
N ASP A 22 -15.87 21.56 -12.25
CA ASP A 22 -16.52 20.32 -12.71
C ASP A 22 -17.50 19.77 -11.64
N LEU A 23 -17.09 19.75 -10.37
CA LEU A 23 -17.95 19.29 -9.26
C LEU A 23 -19.17 20.21 -9.03
N SER A 24 -19.01 21.52 -9.18
CA SER A 24 -20.13 22.46 -9.04
C SER A 24 -21.16 22.32 -10.16
N THR A 25 -20.70 22.12 -11.40
CA THR A 25 -21.56 21.84 -12.55
C THR A 25 -22.31 20.52 -12.37
N LEU A 26 -21.61 19.49 -11.88
CA LEU A 26 -22.22 18.19 -11.59
C LEU A 26 -23.30 18.29 -10.51
N ASN A 27 -23.06 19.03 -9.43
CA ASN A 27 -24.05 19.24 -8.37
C ASN A 27 -25.29 19.99 -8.89
N GLN A 28 -25.08 21.02 -9.70
CA GLN A 28 -26.19 21.75 -10.32
C GLN A 28 -27.02 20.86 -11.25
N ALA A 29 -26.38 20.03 -12.07
CA ALA A 29 -27.07 19.09 -12.94
C ALA A 29 -27.87 18.04 -12.14
N GLN A 30 -27.33 17.55 -11.02
CA GLN A 30 -28.03 16.63 -10.14
C GLN A 30 -29.29 17.25 -9.53
N GLU A 31 -29.20 18.49 -9.03
CA GLU A 31 -30.35 19.23 -8.49
C GLU A 31 -31.41 19.52 -9.58
N GLU A 32 -30.97 19.88 -10.79
CA GLU A 32 -31.88 20.13 -11.91
C GLU A 32 -32.61 18.86 -12.38
N CYS A 33 -31.90 17.73 -12.45
CA CYS A 33 -32.49 16.43 -12.79
C CYS A 33 -33.45 15.95 -11.70
N LEU A 34 -33.07 16.08 -10.42
CA LEU A 34 -33.94 15.74 -9.29
C LEU A 34 -35.25 16.56 -9.33
N ARG A 35 -35.16 17.86 -9.67
CA ARG A 35 -36.34 18.72 -9.81
C ARG A 35 -37.24 18.35 -10.99
N LYS A 36 -36.67 17.88 -12.11
CA LYS A 36 -37.42 17.53 -13.31
C LYS A 36 -38.03 16.13 -13.24
N SER A 37 -37.24 15.15 -12.79
CA SER A 37 -37.58 13.73 -12.81
C SER A 37 -38.16 13.21 -11.49
N GLY A 38 -37.92 13.92 -10.37
CA GLY A 38 -38.42 13.55 -9.04
C GLY A 38 -37.65 12.41 -8.36
N TYR A 39 -36.58 11.90 -8.98
CA TYR A 39 -35.69 10.88 -8.42
C TYR A 39 -34.22 11.27 -8.64
N GLU A 40 -33.30 10.66 -7.89
CA GLU A 40 -31.87 10.89 -8.04
C GLU A 40 -31.36 10.29 -9.36
N PRO A 41 -30.75 11.10 -10.25
CA PRO A 41 -30.33 10.62 -11.56
C PRO A 41 -29.17 9.62 -11.46
N THR A 42 -29.12 8.67 -12.39
CA THR A 42 -28.00 7.73 -12.45
C THR A 42 -26.74 8.42 -13.01
N PRO A 43 -25.53 7.86 -12.76
CA PRO A 43 -24.30 8.39 -13.34
C PRO A 43 -24.32 8.45 -14.87
N GLU A 44 -25.03 7.51 -15.52
CA GLU A 44 -25.21 7.44 -16.96
C GLU A 44 -26.10 8.58 -17.48
N GLU A 45 -27.24 8.83 -16.83
CA GLU A 45 -28.14 9.95 -17.17
C GLU A 45 -27.46 11.31 -17.00
N LEU A 46 -26.65 11.47 -15.94
CA LEU A 46 -25.85 12.67 -15.71
C LEU A 46 -24.77 12.87 -16.78
N ALA A 47 -24.14 11.79 -17.21
CA ALA A 47 -23.13 11.79 -18.26
C ALA A 47 -23.72 12.23 -19.60
N GLU A 48 -24.89 11.70 -19.97
CA GLU A 48 -25.62 12.09 -21.19
C GLU A 48 -26.08 13.55 -21.14
N CYS A 49 -26.56 14.03 -19.98
CA CYS A 49 -27.00 15.42 -19.83
C CYS A 49 -25.85 16.44 -19.92
N LEU A 50 -24.65 16.04 -19.50
CA LEU A 50 -23.45 16.91 -19.44
C LEU A 50 -22.51 16.73 -20.63
N ASP A 51 -22.80 15.79 -21.54
CA ASP A 51 -21.91 15.37 -22.64
C ASP A 51 -20.52 14.94 -22.14
N TRP A 52 -20.49 14.23 -21.02
CA TRP A 52 -19.28 13.72 -20.37
C TRP A 52 -19.20 12.20 -20.45
N GLU A 53 -18.00 11.64 -20.31
CA GLU A 53 -17.86 10.19 -20.16
C GLU A 53 -18.38 9.73 -18.79
N THR A 54 -19.14 8.63 -18.75
CA THR A 54 -19.67 8.03 -17.51
C THR A 54 -18.59 7.79 -16.46
N GLN A 55 -17.42 7.28 -16.88
CA GLN A 55 -16.29 7.08 -15.96
C GLN A 55 -15.80 8.37 -15.30
N THR A 56 -15.89 9.50 -16.00
CA THR A 56 -15.50 10.80 -15.46
C THR A 56 -16.50 11.26 -14.42
N VAL A 57 -17.81 11.07 -14.68
CA VAL A 57 -18.89 11.36 -13.73
C VAL A 57 -18.74 10.51 -12.46
N GLU A 58 -18.53 9.20 -12.60
CA GLU A 58 -18.32 8.29 -11.45
C GLU A 58 -17.15 8.73 -10.57
N ARG A 59 -16.00 9.09 -11.17
CA ARG A 59 -14.84 9.58 -10.43
C ARG A 59 -15.13 10.89 -9.70
N LEU A 60 -15.88 11.80 -10.34
CA LEU A 60 -16.26 13.07 -9.72
C LEU A 60 -17.25 12.85 -8.56
N LEU A 61 -18.21 11.93 -8.70
CA LEU A 61 -19.15 11.56 -7.63
C LEU A 61 -18.42 10.99 -6.40
N VAL A 62 -17.41 10.14 -6.59
CA VAL A 62 -16.54 9.69 -5.48
C VAL A 62 -15.85 10.88 -4.83
N GLY A 63 -15.36 11.83 -5.64
CA GLY A 63 -14.74 13.05 -5.17
C GLY A 63 -15.69 14.06 -4.51
N MET A 64 -17.01 13.94 -4.66
CA MET A 64 -18.01 14.77 -3.97
C MET A 64 -18.25 14.33 -2.52
N ARG A 65 -17.98 13.06 -2.19
CA ARG A 65 -18.23 12.53 -0.84
C ARG A 65 -17.43 13.30 0.21
N GLU A 66 -18.10 13.77 1.24
CA GLU A 66 -17.44 14.37 2.39
C GLU A 66 -16.77 13.28 3.24
N PRO A 67 -15.55 13.54 3.76
CA PRO A 67 -14.87 12.59 4.63
C PRO A 67 -15.63 12.43 5.95
N PHE A 68 -15.75 11.19 6.41
CA PHE A 68 -16.36 10.87 7.70
C PHE A 68 -15.39 11.17 8.85
N SER A 69 -15.93 11.54 10.01
CA SER A 69 -15.14 11.68 11.23
C SER A 69 -14.81 10.31 11.82
N LEU A 70 -13.54 10.09 12.17
CA LEU A 70 -13.10 8.86 12.84
C LEU A 70 -13.60 8.79 14.30
N ASP A 71 -13.85 9.95 14.92
CA ASP A 71 -14.38 10.07 16.28
C ASP A 71 -15.92 9.94 16.32
N GLN A 72 -16.55 9.70 15.16
CA GLN A 72 -17.99 9.48 15.12
C GLN A 72 -18.33 8.20 15.90
N THR A 73 -19.07 8.36 16.99
CA THR A 73 -19.57 7.23 17.78
C THR A 73 -20.58 6.43 16.97
N LEU A 74 -20.44 5.11 16.97
CA LEU A 74 -21.36 4.19 16.29
C LEU A 74 -22.59 3.94 17.19
N SER A 75 -23.43 4.95 17.38
CA SER A 75 -24.61 4.85 18.24
C SER A 75 -25.81 4.21 17.51
N SER A 76 -25.75 2.91 17.26
CA SER A 76 -26.95 2.11 16.96
C SER A 76 -26.80 0.60 17.16
N ALA A 77 -25.80 0.12 17.91
CA ALA A 77 -25.83 -1.27 18.38
C ALA A 77 -26.77 -1.33 19.59
N SER A 78 -28.04 -1.58 19.29
CA SER A 78 -29.14 -1.87 20.21
C SER A 78 -28.85 -3.09 21.09
N ASN A 79 -27.93 -2.98 22.04
CA ASN A 79 -27.80 -3.91 23.16
C ASN A 79 -27.51 -3.09 24.41
N SER A 80 -28.52 -3.03 25.26
CA SER A 80 -28.67 -2.21 26.44
C SER A 80 -27.78 -2.64 27.61
N ASP A 81 -26.51 -2.93 27.39
CA ASP A 81 -25.56 -3.19 28.46
C ASP A 81 -24.14 -2.75 28.08
N SER A 82 -23.65 -1.74 28.79
CA SER A 82 -22.32 -1.10 28.74
C SER A 82 -22.18 0.14 27.85
N ARG A 83 -21.79 1.20 28.53
CA ARG A 83 -21.23 2.46 28.04
C ARG A 83 -19.96 2.20 27.20
N SER A 84 -20.09 1.85 25.93
CA SER A 84 -18.96 1.85 25.02
C SER A 84 -19.07 3.04 24.08
N ASP A 85 -18.15 3.99 24.25
CA ASP A 85 -17.84 5.08 23.32
C ASP A 85 -17.19 4.50 22.04
N PHE A 86 -17.81 3.50 21.41
CA PHE A 86 -17.21 2.81 20.27
C PHE A 86 -17.21 3.75 19.06
N THR A 87 -16.03 4.14 18.63
CA THR A 87 -15.84 5.07 17.52
C THR A 87 -15.61 4.32 16.22
N LEU A 88 -15.70 5.02 15.09
CA LEU A 88 -15.31 4.46 13.80
C LEU A 88 -13.82 4.04 13.81
N LEU A 89 -12.96 4.75 14.55
CA LEU A 89 -11.55 4.41 14.70
C LEU A 89 -11.33 3.01 15.30
N ASP A 90 -12.18 2.59 16.24
CA ASP A 90 -12.05 1.30 16.93
C ASP A 90 -12.41 0.09 16.04
N VAL A 91 -13.20 0.31 14.98
CA VAL A 91 -13.58 -0.73 14.01
C VAL A 91 -12.52 -0.93 12.93
N LEU A 92 -11.78 0.13 12.57
CA LEU A 92 -10.93 0.10 11.40
C LEU A 92 -9.70 -0.79 11.63
N PRO A 93 -9.50 -1.85 10.83
CA PRO A 93 -8.32 -2.68 10.95
C PRO A 93 -7.08 -1.89 10.54
N ASN A 94 -5.98 -2.07 11.29
CA ASN A 94 -4.70 -1.50 10.91
C ASN A 94 -4.04 -2.36 9.83
N GLU A 95 -4.24 -1.99 8.56
CA GLU A 95 -3.63 -2.67 7.40
C GLU A 95 -2.10 -2.61 7.39
N ASN A 96 -1.48 -1.69 8.15
CA ASN A 96 -0.03 -1.60 8.27
C ASN A 96 0.56 -2.48 9.38
N SER A 97 -0.29 -3.15 10.18
CA SER A 97 0.19 -4.07 11.20
C SER A 97 0.70 -5.34 10.54
N VAL A 98 1.92 -5.74 10.88
CA VAL A 98 2.47 -7.03 10.44
C VAL A 98 1.85 -8.10 11.33
N ASP A 99 1.23 -9.10 10.70
CA ASP A 99 0.74 -10.27 11.39
C ASP A 99 1.90 -10.93 12.16
N PRO A 100 1.81 -11.09 13.49
CA PRO A 100 2.88 -11.69 14.29
C PRO A 100 3.25 -13.10 13.83
N GLU A 101 2.30 -13.88 13.31
CA GLU A 101 2.57 -15.21 12.76
C GLU A 101 3.45 -15.12 11.52
N LEU A 102 3.10 -14.23 10.59
CA LEU A 102 3.91 -13.99 9.39
C LEU A 102 5.31 -13.49 9.73
N ALA A 103 5.44 -12.64 10.76
CA ALA A 103 6.75 -12.18 11.23
C ALA A 103 7.62 -13.32 11.76
N VAL A 104 7.04 -14.26 12.51
CA VAL A 104 7.75 -15.45 13.02
C VAL A 104 8.15 -16.37 11.86
N ILE A 105 7.23 -16.67 10.94
CA ILE A 105 7.50 -17.51 9.76
C ILE A 105 8.65 -16.93 8.93
N PHE A 106 8.62 -15.62 8.67
CA PHE A 106 9.65 -14.96 7.90
C PHE A 106 11.04 -15.03 8.57
N ASN A 107 11.11 -14.81 9.89
CA ASN A 107 12.36 -14.94 10.63
C ASN A 107 12.87 -16.39 10.62
N PHE A 108 11.99 -17.37 10.81
CA PHE A 108 12.33 -18.79 10.77
C PHE A 108 12.86 -19.22 9.39
N GLN A 109 12.20 -18.79 8.31
CA GLN A 109 12.66 -19.05 6.93
C GLN A 109 14.03 -18.42 6.66
N ARG A 110 14.25 -17.19 7.14
CA ARG A 110 15.55 -16.52 7.02
C ARG A 110 16.66 -17.31 7.72
N GLU A 111 16.39 -17.84 8.91
CA GLU A 111 17.33 -18.65 9.66
C GLU A 111 17.60 -20.00 8.99
N LYS A 112 16.55 -20.70 8.52
CA LYS A 112 16.69 -21.95 7.74
C LYS A 112 17.55 -21.72 6.49
N LEU A 113 17.35 -20.59 5.79
CA LEU A 113 18.14 -20.20 4.64
C LEU A 113 19.61 -19.91 5.01
N ALA A 114 19.86 -19.16 6.09
CA ALA A 114 21.22 -18.88 6.56
C ALA A 114 21.97 -20.17 6.91
N ASN A 115 21.33 -21.08 7.65
CA ASN A 115 21.88 -22.37 8.03
C ASN A 115 22.16 -23.25 6.80
N TRP A 116 21.27 -23.25 5.81
CA TRP A 116 21.46 -23.98 4.55
C TRP A 116 22.66 -23.44 3.75
N LEU A 117 22.79 -22.11 3.66
CA LEU A 117 23.93 -21.48 2.98
C LEU A 117 25.26 -21.75 3.70
N GLN A 118 25.25 -21.79 5.04
CA GLN A 118 26.44 -22.15 5.82
C GLN A 118 26.84 -23.61 5.57
N LYS A 119 25.88 -24.54 5.53
CA LYS A 119 26.12 -25.95 5.17
C LYS A 119 26.66 -26.12 3.75
N ALA A 120 26.30 -25.23 2.82
CA ALA A 120 26.87 -25.17 1.47
C ALA A 120 28.31 -24.62 1.42
N GLY A 121 28.94 -24.30 2.56
CA GLY A 121 30.33 -23.84 2.65
C GLY A 121 30.50 -22.36 2.31
N LEU A 122 29.44 -21.56 2.43
CA LEU A 122 29.53 -20.09 2.32
C LEU A 122 29.98 -19.49 3.65
N ASP A 123 30.84 -18.49 3.56
CA ASP A 123 31.27 -17.71 4.73
C ASP A 123 30.20 -16.67 5.12
N GLU A 124 30.21 -16.20 6.37
CA GLU A 124 29.22 -15.26 6.91
C GLU A 124 29.16 -13.95 6.10
N ARG A 125 30.31 -13.51 5.57
CA ARG A 125 30.39 -12.37 4.65
C ARG A 125 29.70 -12.62 3.31
N GLU A 126 29.78 -13.84 2.78
CA GLU A 126 29.13 -14.23 1.54
C GLU A 126 27.61 -14.34 1.72
N ILE A 127 27.16 -14.89 2.85
CA ILE A 127 25.74 -14.98 3.22
C ILE A 127 25.15 -13.57 3.37
N THR A 128 25.83 -12.70 4.12
CA THR A 128 25.42 -11.29 4.31
C THR A 128 25.34 -10.56 2.96
N LEU A 129 26.33 -10.74 2.09
CA LEU A 129 26.33 -10.17 0.74
C LEU A 129 25.11 -10.63 -0.07
N LEU A 130 24.76 -11.91 -0.02
CA LEU A 130 23.57 -12.43 -0.70
C LEU A 130 22.29 -11.83 -0.11
N PHE A 131 22.16 -11.76 1.20
CA PHE A 131 20.99 -11.19 1.86
C PHE A 131 20.78 -9.72 1.47
N LEU A 132 21.85 -8.93 1.37
CA LEU A 132 21.76 -7.54 0.94
C LEU A 132 21.38 -7.40 -0.54
N ILE A 133 21.95 -8.22 -1.42
CA ILE A 133 21.67 -8.17 -2.87
C ILE A 133 20.23 -8.62 -3.18
N TYR A 134 19.73 -9.63 -2.47
CA TYR A 134 18.39 -10.18 -2.69
C TYR A 134 17.32 -9.58 -1.77
N GLY A 135 17.70 -8.73 -0.81
CA GLY A 135 16.77 -8.07 0.11
C GLY A 135 16.20 -8.99 1.18
N VAL A 136 16.88 -10.10 1.50
CA VAL A 136 16.41 -11.03 2.54
C VAL A 136 16.53 -10.34 3.91
N GLY A 137 15.40 -10.17 4.60
CA GLY A 137 15.35 -9.48 5.89
C GLY A 137 15.38 -7.95 5.80
N GLN A 138 15.27 -7.37 4.61
CA GLN A 138 15.30 -5.92 4.39
C GLN A 138 14.10 -5.46 3.57
N LYS A 139 13.70 -4.18 3.73
CA LYS A 139 12.60 -3.58 2.95
C LYS A 139 12.89 -3.52 1.44
N GLN A 140 14.16 -3.44 1.07
CA GLN A 140 14.59 -3.30 -0.33
C GLN A 140 15.90 -4.04 -0.60
N LYS A 141 16.02 -4.57 -1.82
CA LYS A 141 17.29 -5.08 -2.36
C LYS A 141 18.29 -3.94 -2.56
N LYS A 142 19.57 -4.21 -2.32
CA LYS A 142 20.66 -3.25 -2.54
C LYS A 142 21.38 -3.50 -3.85
N THR A 143 21.88 -2.44 -4.46
CA THR A 143 22.73 -2.55 -5.66
C THR A 143 24.13 -3.05 -5.30
N GLN A 144 24.87 -3.62 -6.25
CA GLN A 144 26.25 -4.07 -6.00
C GLN A 144 27.17 -2.93 -5.50
N ARG A 145 26.91 -1.69 -5.93
CA ARG A 145 27.64 -0.50 -5.46
C ARG A 145 27.33 -0.17 -4.01
N GLU A 146 26.06 -0.21 -3.62
CA GLU A 146 25.65 0.00 -2.22
C GLU A 146 26.21 -1.10 -1.31
N VAL A 147 26.19 -2.36 -1.77
CA VAL A 147 26.74 -3.48 -1.01
C VAL A 147 28.27 -3.37 -0.88
N ALA A 148 28.96 -2.90 -1.91
CA ALA A 148 30.40 -2.61 -1.86
C ALA A 148 30.73 -1.56 -0.79
N GLN A 149 29.91 -0.50 -0.67
CA GLN A 149 30.06 0.51 0.38
C GLN A 149 29.82 -0.07 1.78
N VAL A 150 28.75 -0.85 1.96
CA VAL A 150 28.40 -1.46 3.26
C VAL A 150 29.48 -2.44 3.73
N LEU A 151 30.07 -3.22 2.82
CA LEU A 151 31.08 -4.23 3.14
C LEU A 151 32.51 -3.69 3.12
N GLY A 152 32.73 -2.43 2.73
CA GLY A 152 34.06 -1.83 2.63
C GLY A 152 34.96 -2.48 1.58
N VAL A 153 34.38 -3.01 0.50
CA VAL A 153 35.10 -3.73 -0.58
C VAL A 153 34.86 -3.09 -1.94
N SER A 154 35.72 -3.40 -2.91
CA SER A 154 35.53 -2.90 -4.28
C SER A 154 34.33 -3.57 -4.98
N HIS A 155 33.73 -2.86 -5.93
CA HIS A 155 32.60 -3.36 -6.74
C HIS A 155 32.91 -4.70 -7.42
N THR A 156 34.11 -4.84 -8.00
CA THR A 156 34.57 -6.09 -8.62
C THR A 156 34.68 -7.22 -7.59
N ARG A 157 35.04 -6.91 -6.34
CA ARG A 157 35.12 -7.90 -5.28
C ARG A 157 33.74 -8.44 -4.88
N VAL A 158 32.73 -7.57 -4.83
CA VAL A 158 31.32 -7.98 -4.63
C VAL A 158 30.87 -8.93 -5.74
N TRP A 159 31.22 -8.65 -7.00
CA TRP A 159 30.89 -9.52 -8.13
C TRP A 159 31.56 -10.90 -8.00
N GLN A 160 32.84 -10.95 -7.62
CA GLN A 160 33.56 -12.21 -7.40
C GLN A 160 32.94 -13.04 -6.28
N TYR A 161 32.63 -12.43 -5.14
CA TYR A 161 31.97 -13.10 -4.01
C TYR A 161 30.59 -13.60 -4.39
N LYS A 162 29.79 -12.80 -5.09
CA LYS A 162 28.47 -13.23 -5.58
C LYS A 162 28.58 -14.46 -6.47
N LYS A 163 29.48 -14.44 -7.47
CA LYS A 163 29.66 -15.56 -8.40
C LYS A 163 30.05 -16.84 -7.67
N ARG A 164 31.06 -16.76 -6.79
CA ARG A 164 31.53 -17.90 -6.00
C ARG A 164 30.45 -18.45 -5.06
N ALA A 165 29.72 -17.57 -4.39
CA ALA A 165 28.65 -17.96 -3.47
C ALA A 165 27.51 -18.69 -4.19
N LEU A 166 27.11 -18.23 -5.38
CA LEU A 166 26.09 -18.88 -6.20
C LEU A 166 26.55 -20.24 -6.76
N GLU A 167 27.81 -20.37 -7.16
CA GLU A 167 28.38 -21.65 -7.61
C GLU A 167 28.34 -22.70 -6.49
N LYS A 168 28.78 -22.34 -5.28
CA LYS A 168 28.72 -23.21 -4.09
C LYS A 168 27.29 -23.61 -3.74
N ALA A 169 26.37 -22.63 -3.70
CA ALA A 169 24.97 -22.88 -3.38
C ALA A 169 24.32 -23.84 -4.41
N ARG A 170 24.59 -23.65 -5.70
CA ARG A 170 24.09 -24.55 -6.76
C ARG A 170 24.66 -25.95 -6.64
N ALA A 171 25.95 -26.09 -6.39
CA ALA A 171 26.58 -27.40 -6.21
C ALA A 171 25.94 -28.15 -5.02
N TYR A 172 25.74 -27.46 -3.90
CA TYR A 172 25.10 -28.05 -2.73
C TYR A 172 23.63 -28.41 -2.99
N ALA A 173 22.87 -27.58 -3.70
CA ALA A 173 21.48 -27.86 -4.07
C ALA A 173 21.32 -29.12 -4.95
N ILE A 174 22.29 -29.42 -5.81
CA ILE A 174 22.29 -30.63 -6.62
C ILE A 174 22.63 -31.86 -5.77
N THR A 175 23.47 -31.71 -4.75
CA THR A 175 23.98 -32.80 -3.92
C THR A 175 23.05 -33.14 -2.75
N SER A 176 22.28 -32.17 -2.25
CA SER A 176 21.23 -32.35 -1.27
C SER A 176 19.87 -32.24 -1.98
N PRO A 177 19.31 -33.36 -2.51
CA PRO A 177 17.96 -33.32 -3.04
C PRO A 177 17.02 -32.90 -1.92
N SER A 178 16.14 -31.96 -2.25
CA SER A 178 15.09 -31.40 -1.40
C SER A 178 14.21 -32.48 -0.77
N LYS A 179 14.69 -33.09 0.31
CA LYS A 179 13.89 -33.87 1.25
C LYS A 179 14.09 -33.23 2.60
N GLU A 180 13.26 -32.24 2.88
CA GLU A 180 12.67 -31.98 4.19
C GLU A 180 11.77 -30.74 4.08
N VAL A 181 10.47 -31.06 3.93
CA VAL A 181 9.27 -30.37 4.42
C VAL A 181 9.23 -28.85 4.26
#